data_AF-A0A9D1CV97-F1
#
_entry.id   AF-A0A9D1CV97-F1
#
_cell.length_a   1.000
_cell.length_b   1.000
_cell.length_c   1.000
_cell.angle_alpha   90.00
_cell.angle_beta   90.00
_cell.angle_gamma   90.00
#
_symmetry.space_group_name_H-M   'P 1'
#
loop_
_entity.id
_entity.type
_entity.pdbx_description
1 polymer ?
#
loop_
_entity_poly.entity_id
_entity_poly.type
_entity_poly.pdbx_seq_one_letter_code
_entity_poly.pdbx_strand_id
1 'polypeptide(L)' 'MRRPSVDDMLENKTTRYALVIGVAKRARQIAARFEKENAVTDEKPVLLAIEEFKQHKYNILEPEVND' A
#
# COMPACT_ATOMS: atom_id res chain seq x y z
N MET A 1 -2.33 17.83 4.15
CA MET A 1 -1.98 16.40 4.10
C MET A 1 -2.38 15.78 5.44
N ARG A 2 -3.47 15.01 5.51
CA ARG A 2 -3.79 14.24 6.72
C ARG A 2 -2.85 13.04 6.76
N ARG A 3 -2.13 12.86 7.86
CA ARG A 3 -1.29 11.67 8.05
C ARG A 3 -2.24 10.51 8.36
N PRO A 4 -2.30 9.46 7.53
CA PRO A 4 -3.03 8.26 7.88
C PRO A 4 -2.43 7.67 9.17
N SER A 5 -3.28 7.21 10.08
CA SER A 5 -2.86 6.49 11.28
C SER A 5 -2.16 5.22 10.84
N VAL A 6 -0.88 5.10 11.18
CA VAL A 6 -0.07 3.93 10.81
C VAL A 6 -0.51 2.71 11.61
N ASP A 7 -1.03 2.93 12.83
CA ASP A 7 -1.50 1.89 13.73
C ASP A 7 -2.74 1.19 13.18
N ASP A 8 -3.63 1.93 12.49
CA ASP A 8 -4.82 1.36 11.83
C ASP A 8 -4.46 0.43 10.66
N MET A 9 -3.22 0.53 10.14
CA MET A 9 -2.73 -0.23 8.99
C MET A 9 -1.76 -1.36 9.38
N LEU A 10 -1.27 -1.34 10.63
CA LEU A 10 -0.37 -2.35 11.16
C LEU A 10 -1.20 -3.47 11.80
N GLU A 11 -1.45 -4.53 11.05
CA GLU A 11 -1.87 -5.79 11.68
C GLU A 11 -0.71 -6.33 12.52
N ASN A 12 -1.03 -6.96 13.67
CA ASN A 12 -0.12 -7.42 14.75
C ASN A 12 1.17 -8.16 14.32
N LYS A 13 1.29 -8.58 13.06
CA LYS A 13 2.43 -9.34 12.52
C LYS A 13 3.28 -8.58 11.50
N THR A 14 2.95 -7.33 11.18
CA THR A 14 3.66 -6.57 10.14
C THR A 14 4.58 -5.53 10.74
N THR A 15 5.83 -5.48 10.26
CA THR A 15 6.75 -4.41 10.63
C THR A 15 6.37 -3.10 9.91
N ARG A 16 6.71 -1.94 10.49
CA ARG A 16 6.55 -0.65 9.79
C ARG A 16 7.27 -0.60 8.44
N TYR A 17 8.41 -1.27 8.34
CA TYR A 17 9.16 -1.36 7.08
C TYR A 17 8.41 -2.19 6.04
N ALA A 18 7.87 -3.35 6.43
CA ALA A 18 7.05 -4.15 5.53
C ALA A 18 5.80 -3.41 5.09
N LEU A 19 5.15 -2.64 5.98
CA LEU A 19 4.03 -1.77 5.61
C LEU A 19 4.42 -0.76 4.52
N VAL A 20 5.54 -0.04 4.71
CA VAL A 20 6.02 0.93 3.71
C VAL A 20 6.31 0.25 2.37
N ILE A 21 6.96 -0.92 2.40
CA ILE A 21 7.29 -1.69 1.19
C ILE A 21 6.01 -2.18 0.49
N GLY A 22 5.04 -2.69 1.25
CA GLY A 22 3.74 -3.15 0.74
C GLY A 22 2.94 -2.03 0.08
N VAL A 23 2.82 -0.88 0.75
CA VAL A 23 2.17 0.33 0.22
C VAL A 23 2.87 0.81 -1.05
N ALA A 24 4.21 0.87 -1.05
CA ALA A 24 4.98 1.30 -2.23
C ALA A 24 4.80 0.35 -3.42
N LYS A 25 4.81 -0.97 -3.18
CA LYS A 25 4.55 -1.99 -4.21
C LYS A 25 3.15 -1.80 -4.80
N ARG A 26 2.14 -1.61 -3.95
CA ARG A 26 0.76 -1.41 -4.39
C ARG A 26 0.58 -0.11 -5.17
N ALA A 27 1.17 0.98 -4.71
CA ALA A 27 1.12 2.26 -5.41
C ALA A 27 1.69 2.18 -6.84
N ARG A 28 2.77 1.42 -7.05
CA ARG A 28 3.31 1.17 -8.40
C ARG A 28 2.36 0.39 -9.30
N GLN A 29 1.64 -0.59 -8.75
CA GLN A 29 0.62 -1.34 -9.50
C GLN A 29 -0.53 -0.44 -9.95
N ILE A 30 -0.98 0.47 -9.09
CA ILE A 30 -2.03 1.45 -9.39
C ILE A 30 -1.55 2.41 -10.49
N ALA A 31 -0.32 2.94 -10.36
CA ALA A 31 0.28 3.82 -11.36
C ALA A 31 0.37 3.13 -12.74
N ALA A 32 0.90 1.90 -12.79
CA ALA A 32 1.00 1.13 -14.03
C ALA A 32 -0.38 0.84 -14.66
N ARG A 33 -1.42 0.65 -13.84
CA ARG A 33 -2.79 0.50 -14.32
C ARG A 33 -3.29 1.79 -14.95
N PHE A 34 -3.09 2.94 -14.32
CA PHE A 34 -3.50 4.24 -14.87
C PHE A 34 -2.80 4.56 -16.19
N GLU A 35 -1.50 4.26 -16.28
CA GLU A 35 -0.74 4.38 -17.53
C GLU A 35 -1.33 3.48 -18.64
N LYS A 36 -1.61 2.21 -18.32
CA LYS A 36 -2.19 1.26 -19.28
C LYS A 36 -3.60 1.67 -19.75
N GLU A 37 -4.40 2.21 -18.85
CA GLU A 37 -5.77 2.65 -19.13
C GLU A 37 -5.82 4.07 -19.74
N ASN A 38 -4.68 4.75 -19.89
CA ASN A 38 -4.58 6.19 -20.20
C ASN A 38 -5.53 7.03 -19.31
N ALA A 39 -5.68 6.62 -18.05
CA ALA A 39 -6.55 7.26 -17.10
C ALA A 39 -5.88 8.54 -16.57
N VAL A 40 -6.44 9.69 -16.92
CA VAL A 40 -6.05 10.97 -16.31
C VAL A 40 -6.83 11.11 -15.01
N THR A 41 -6.14 11.01 -13.88
CA THR A 41 -6.71 11.14 -12.54
C THR A 41 -5.84 12.02 -11.65
N ASP A 42 -6.49 12.83 -10.83
CA ASP A 42 -5.84 13.65 -9.80
C ASP A 42 -5.49 12.84 -8.55
N GLU A 43 -5.96 11.60 -8.46
CA GLU A 43 -5.73 10.74 -7.32
C GLU A 43 -4.29 10.20 -7.31
N LYS A 44 -3.55 10.52 -6.26
CA LYS A 44 -2.19 10.04 -6.09
C LYS A 44 -2.21 8.52 -5.81
N PRO A 45 -1.50 7.69 -6.60
CA PRO A 45 -1.49 6.23 -6.42
C PRO A 45 -1.13 5.78 -4.99
N VAL A 46 -0.26 6.52 -4.31
CA VAL A 46 0.14 6.25 -2.92
C VAL A 46 -1.04 6.43 -1.95
N LEU A 47 -1.88 7.44 -2.15
CA LEU A 47 -3.05 7.67 -1.29
C LEU A 47 -4.10 6.57 -1.47
N LEU A 48 -4.29 6.13 -2.72
CA LEU A 48 -5.18 5.02 -3.03
C LEU A 48 -4.70 3.72 -2.40
N ALA A 49 -3.41 3.41 -2.50
CA ALA A 49 -2.83 2.24 -1.85
C ALA A 49 -3.06 2.28 -0.33
N ILE A 50 -2.80 3.42 0.31
CA ILE A 50 -3.04 3.60 1.76
C ILE A 50 -4.49 3.33 2.13
N GLU A 51 -5.45 3.85 1.35
CA GLU A 51 -6.87 3.65 1.62
C GLU A 51 -7.30 2.19 1.41
N GLU A 52 -6.75 1.50 0.41
CA GLU A 52 -6.97 0.05 0.23
C GLU A 52 -6.46 -0.78 1.41
N PHE A 53 -5.30 -0.42 1.98
CA PHE A 53 -4.77 -1.06 3.20
C PHE A 53 -5.63 -0.76 4.43
N LYS A 54 -6.08 0.49 4.61
CA LYS A 54 -7.03 0.86 5.69
C LYS A 54 -8.36 0.09 5.60
N GLN A 55 -8.79 -0.22 4.38
CA GLN A 55 -9.99 -1.02 4.11
C GLN A 55 -9.75 -2.54 4.21
N HIS A 56 -8.56 -2.98 4.63
CA HIS A 56 -8.19 -4.39 4.77
C HIS A 56 -8.37 -5.19 3.46
N LYS A 57 -8.19 -4.53 2.30
CA LYS A 57 -8.28 -5.19 0.98
C LYS A 57 -7.05 -6.05 0.65
N TYR A 58 -5.94 -5.80 1.32
CA TYR A 58 -4.65 -6.44 1.07
C TYR A 58 -3.92 -6.73 2.39
N ASN A 59 -3.32 -7.92 2.47
CA ASN A 59 -2.42 -8.30 3.55
C ASN A 59 -0.97 -8.36 3.05
N ILE A 60 -0.04 -8.09 3.96
CA ILE A 60 1.40 -8.14 3.68
C ILE A 60 1.93 -9.47 4.18
N LEU A 61 2.49 -10.25 3.27
CA LEU A 61 3.17 -11.50 3.59
C LEU A 61 4.68 -11.24 3.53
N GLU A 62 5.30 -11.25 4.71
CA GLU A 62 6.76 -11.22 4.82
C GLU A 62 7.30 -12.62 4.46
N PRO A 63 8.39 -12.74 3.68
CA PRO A 63 8.99 -14.02 3.37
C PRO A 63 9.54 -14.66 4.65
N GLU A 64 9.50 -15.99 4.74
CA GLU A 64 10.15 -16.70 5.84
C GLU A 64 11.67 -16.49 5.74
N VAL A 65 12.26 -15.95 6.80
CA VAL A 65 13.71 -15.82 6.93
C VAL A 65 14.22 -17.22 7.30
N ASN A 66 14.74 -17.95 6.32
CA ASN A 66 15.56 -19.12 6.60
C ASN A 66 16.92 -18.61 7.09
N ASP A 67 17.24 -18.87 8.36
CA ASP A 67 18.56 -18.64 8.97
C ASP A 67 19.69 -19.41 8.25
#